data_AF-A0A9D8EF02-F1
#
_entry.id   AF-A0A9D8EF02-F1
#
_cell.length_a   1.000
_cell.length_b   1.000
_cell.length_c   1.000
_cell.angle_alpha   90.00
_cell.angle_beta   90.00
_cell.angle_gamma   90.00
#
_symmetry.space_group_name_H-M   'P 1'
#
loop_
_entity.id
_entity.type
_entity.pdbx_description
1 polymer ?
#
loop_
_entity_poly.entity_id
_entity_poly.type
_entity_poly.pdbx_seq_one_letter_code
_entity_poly.pdbx_strand_id
1 'polypeptide(L)'
;MLYAKETKNLHFYYNNLYHDYIFNYAKIKNSFFYNYNDTGQFKKRTIDILSYYNNKNRKDVSKVLKDSNLRYGCGPKTLANIEKLKDGDTFVIIGGQQPGLFGGALYIIYKIISIIKLSIFCNKEMGIKTVPVFWNATDDSNFSAVNSVGLGPMGGSLPKITIEPQQANLASKGVRYSELYIKKEYIYSKIKDLTGLLLKTEYTEEVERFMFDCLEMLPQDVRLPDFFSFIITKIFSKYGLIILDPCLPEFKKMALDQAIFDIENHEEIKKGIIENSKLLSSKGYHNQLELEEDAMNFYI
;
A
#
# COMPACT_ATOMS: atom_id res chain seq x y z
N MET A 1 -8.42 23.85 5.67
CA MET A 1 -9.45 22.78 5.74
C MET A 1 -9.45 22.05 4.40
N LEU A 2 -9.34 20.73 4.41
CA LEU A 2 -9.59 19.92 3.21
C LEU A 2 -11.11 19.76 3.10
N TYR A 3 -11.75 20.44 2.15
CA TYR A 3 -13.20 20.36 1.97
C TYR A 3 -13.56 19.18 1.06
N ALA A 4 -14.22 18.16 1.62
CA ALA A 4 -14.88 17.11 0.84
C ALA A 4 -16.35 17.51 0.62
N LYS A 5 -16.81 17.51 -0.64
CA LYS A 5 -18.23 17.75 -0.95
C LYS A 5 -18.99 16.44 -0.81
N GLU A 6 -20.05 16.45 -0.02
CA GLU A 6 -20.90 15.27 0.16
C GLU A 6 -21.68 14.93 -1.12
N THR A 7 -21.56 13.68 -1.54
CA THR A 7 -22.46 13.07 -2.53
C THR A 7 -23.72 12.60 -1.80
N LYS A 8 -24.90 13.07 -2.21
CA LYS A 8 -26.19 12.73 -1.56
C LYS A 8 -26.59 11.26 -1.68
N ASN A 9 -25.91 10.47 -2.51
CA ASN A 9 -26.19 9.05 -2.67
C ASN A 9 -25.42 8.23 -1.64
N LEU A 10 -26.12 7.72 -0.62
CA LEU A 10 -25.53 6.94 0.45
C LEU A 10 -24.87 5.63 -0.02
N HIS A 11 -25.28 5.07 -1.17
CA HIS A 11 -24.62 3.90 -1.77
C HIS A 11 -23.16 4.16 -2.19
N PHE A 12 -22.76 5.43 -2.30
CA PHE A 12 -21.37 5.80 -2.56
C PHE A 12 -20.47 5.61 -1.34
N TYR A 13 -21.05 5.54 -0.15
CA TYR A 13 -20.32 5.29 1.08
C TYR A 13 -20.42 3.81 1.42
N TYR A 14 -19.26 3.16 1.54
CA TYR A 14 -19.16 1.73 1.82
C TYR A 14 -19.90 1.33 3.10
N ASN A 15 -19.95 2.22 4.10
CA ASN A 15 -20.68 2.05 5.35
C ASN A 15 -20.87 3.39 6.10
N ASN A 16 -21.69 3.37 7.16
CA ASN A 16 -21.96 4.54 8.01
C ASN A 16 -20.73 5.05 8.76
N LEU A 17 -19.78 4.17 9.13
CA LEU A 17 -18.56 4.58 9.83
C LEU A 17 -17.66 5.43 8.93
N TYR A 18 -17.53 5.06 7.66
CA TYR A 18 -16.81 5.79 6.62
C TYR A 18 -17.48 7.13 6.31
N HIS A 19 -18.82 7.13 6.16
CA HIS A 19 -19.58 8.37 5.98
C HIS A 19 -19.37 9.33 7.16
N ASP A 20 -19.57 8.86 8.39
CA ASP A 20 -19.38 9.68 9.58
C ASP A 20 -17.92 10.10 9.76
N TYR A 21 -16.95 9.30 9.34
CA TYR A 21 -15.53 9.71 9.34
C TYR A 21 -15.33 10.93 8.46
N ILE A 22 -15.93 10.95 7.27
CA ILE A 22 -15.74 12.06 6.35
C ILE A 22 -16.55 13.30 6.78
N PHE A 23 -17.84 13.14 7.09
CA PHE A 23 -18.77 14.27 7.23
C PHE A 23 -19.22 14.56 8.66
N ASN A 24 -19.17 13.58 9.56
CA ASN A 24 -19.70 13.70 10.94
C ASN A 24 -18.69 13.25 12.00
N TYR A 25 -17.42 13.66 11.85
CA TYR A 25 -16.30 13.17 12.67
C TYR A 25 -16.56 13.28 14.19
N ALA A 26 -17.33 14.28 14.63
CA ALA A 26 -17.73 14.46 16.03
C ALA A 26 -18.38 13.21 16.67
N LYS A 27 -19.13 12.41 15.90
CA LYS A 27 -19.76 11.16 16.37
C LYS A 27 -18.75 10.06 16.71
N ILE A 28 -17.61 10.05 15.99
CA ILE A 28 -16.61 8.98 16.06
C ILE A 28 -15.25 9.48 16.55
N LYS A 29 -15.18 10.70 17.06
CA LYS A 29 -13.93 11.33 17.54
C LYS A 29 -13.18 10.51 18.59
N ASN A 30 -13.88 9.65 19.34
CA ASN A 30 -13.28 8.78 20.35
C ASN A 30 -12.77 7.44 19.77
N SER A 31 -13.03 7.17 18.48
CA SER A 31 -12.59 5.97 17.77
C SER A 31 -11.31 6.21 16.95
N PHE A 32 -10.82 7.45 16.89
CA PHE A 32 -9.60 7.84 16.18
C PHE A 32 -8.78 8.81 17.02
N PHE A 33 -7.46 8.67 17.02
CA PHE A 33 -6.58 9.54 17.82
C PHE A 33 -6.46 10.97 17.27
N TYR A 34 -6.65 11.16 15.96
CA TYR A 34 -6.46 12.44 15.28
C TYR A 34 -7.56 12.69 14.25
N ASN A 35 -7.95 13.96 14.13
CA ASN A 35 -8.90 14.43 13.13
C ASN A 35 -8.17 14.87 11.86
N TYR A 36 -8.39 14.15 10.75
CA TYR A 36 -7.73 14.45 9.47
C TYR A 36 -8.12 15.81 8.87
N ASN A 37 -9.30 16.34 9.23
CA ASN A 37 -9.79 17.64 8.75
C ASN A 37 -9.20 18.84 9.50
N ASP A 38 -8.56 18.60 10.65
CA ASP A 38 -7.93 19.63 11.46
C ASP A 38 -6.43 19.67 11.17
N THR A 39 -5.98 20.72 10.49
CA THR A 39 -4.57 20.93 10.16
C THR A 39 -3.67 21.04 11.39
N GLY A 40 -4.19 21.47 12.53
CA GLY A 40 -3.46 21.51 13.80
C GLY A 40 -3.08 20.11 14.30
N GLN A 41 -3.89 19.10 14.00
CA GLN A 41 -3.64 17.72 14.41
C GLN A 41 -2.43 17.09 13.70
N PHE A 42 -2.05 17.58 12.52
CA PHE A 42 -0.82 17.14 11.86
C PHE A 42 0.41 17.54 12.66
N LYS A 43 0.47 18.79 13.16
CA LYS A 43 1.57 19.26 14.01
C LYS A 43 1.55 18.56 15.38
N LYS A 44 0.36 18.31 15.94
CA LYS A 44 0.25 17.51 17.16
C LYS A 44 0.83 16.11 16.96
N ARG A 45 0.46 15.44 15.86
CA ARG A 45 0.96 14.10 15.55
C ARG A 45 2.48 14.06 15.43
N THR A 46 3.11 15.09 14.85
CA THR A 46 4.58 15.13 14.76
C THR A 46 5.23 15.24 16.14
N ILE A 47 4.67 16.04 17.05
CA ILE A 47 5.14 16.14 18.44
C ILE A 47 4.99 14.79 19.14
N ASP A 48 3.84 14.15 19.00
CA ASP A 48 3.58 12.86 19.63
C ASP A 48 4.57 11.80 19.13
N ILE A 49 4.79 11.68 17.81
CA ILE A 49 5.79 10.75 17.24
C ILE A 49 7.18 11.02 17.82
N LEU A 50 7.61 12.29 17.89
CA LEU A 50 8.93 12.63 18.43
C LEU A 50 9.11 12.24 19.90
N SER A 51 8.02 12.14 20.67
CA SER A 51 8.08 11.79 22.08
C SER A 51 8.42 10.32 22.36
N TYR A 52 8.11 9.41 21.42
CA TYR A 52 8.31 7.97 21.63
C TYR A 52 9.12 7.28 20.52
N TYR A 53 9.33 7.91 19.36
CA TYR A 53 9.99 7.26 18.24
C TYR A 53 11.50 7.06 18.48
N ASN A 54 11.95 5.80 18.38
CA ASN A 54 13.35 5.45 18.49
C ASN A 54 14.12 5.80 17.20
N ASN A 55 14.93 6.86 17.26
CA ASN A 55 15.73 7.32 16.11
C ASN A 55 16.86 6.36 15.69
N LYS A 56 17.19 5.31 16.47
CA LYS A 56 18.28 4.36 16.15
C LYS A 56 18.08 3.68 14.79
N ASN A 57 16.83 3.33 14.45
CA ASN A 57 16.54 2.55 13.24
C ASN A 57 16.50 3.40 11.96
N ARG A 58 16.51 4.74 12.05
CA ARG A 58 16.36 5.62 10.86
C ARG A 58 17.41 5.36 9.79
N LYS A 59 18.67 5.20 10.20
CA LYS A 59 19.78 4.95 9.27
C LYS A 59 19.64 3.59 8.59
N ASP A 60 19.27 2.55 9.34
CA ASP A 60 19.13 1.20 8.81
C ASP A 60 17.90 1.10 7.89
N VAL A 61 16.76 1.66 8.30
CA VAL A 61 15.57 1.77 7.45
C VAL A 61 15.89 2.51 6.16
N SER A 62 16.59 3.65 6.24
CA SER A 62 16.98 4.42 5.04
C SER A 62 17.90 3.61 4.13
N LYS A 63 18.82 2.80 4.68
CA LYS A 63 19.68 1.92 3.91
C LYS A 63 18.89 0.84 3.18
N VAL A 64 18.01 0.12 3.88
CA VAL A 64 17.16 -0.94 3.29
C VAL A 64 16.27 -0.36 2.18
N LEU A 65 15.64 0.80 2.42
CA LEU A 65 14.84 1.49 1.41
C LEU A 65 15.66 1.94 0.21
N LYS A 66 16.89 2.44 0.42
CA LYS A 66 17.78 2.84 -0.67
C LYS A 66 18.10 1.64 -1.55
N ASP A 67 18.51 0.53 -0.96
CA ASP A 67 18.91 -0.67 -1.67
C ASP A 67 17.73 -1.28 -2.44
N SER A 68 16.54 -1.36 -1.84
CA SER A 68 15.35 -1.86 -2.52
C SER A 68 14.84 -0.95 -3.63
N ASN A 69 14.77 0.37 -3.40
CA ASN A 69 14.28 1.31 -4.42
C ASN A 69 15.24 1.48 -5.60
N LEU A 70 16.55 1.28 -5.40
CA LEU A 70 17.50 1.17 -6.51
C LEU A 70 17.19 -0.03 -7.41
N ARG A 71 16.85 -1.19 -6.82
CA ARG A 71 16.41 -2.37 -7.60
C ARG A 71 15.11 -2.12 -8.36
N TYR A 72 14.23 -1.27 -7.84
CA TYR A 72 12.99 -0.85 -8.52
C TYR A 72 13.20 0.26 -9.57
N GLY A 73 14.46 0.63 -9.86
CA GLY A 73 14.78 1.63 -10.88
C GLY A 73 14.39 3.06 -10.49
N CYS A 74 14.43 3.39 -9.20
CA CYS A 74 14.06 4.72 -8.72
C CYS A 74 15.00 5.84 -9.20
N GLY A 75 14.46 7.06 -9.28
CA GLY A 75 15.20 8.24 -9.69
C GLY A 75 15.85 9.01 -8.52
N PRO A 76 16.64 10.06 -8.82
CA PRO A 76 17.37 10.84 -7.81
C PRO A 76 16.45 11.50 -6.77
N LYS A 77 15.20 11.82 -7.13
CA LYS A 77 14.23 12.40 -6.19
C LYS A 77 13.78 11.41 -5.10
N THR A 78 13.61 10.13 -5.46
CA THR A 78 13.32 9.06 -4.48
C THR A 78 14.50 8.90 -3.54
N LEU A 79 15.73 8.85 -4.08
CA LEU A 79 16.96 8.76 -3.28
C LEU A 79 17.12 9.95 -2.32
N ALA A 80 16.84 11.18 -2.78
CA ALA A 80 16.87 12.36 -1.92
C ALA A 80 15.83 12.31 -0.80
N ASN A 81 14.64 11.77 -1.08
CA ASN A 81 13.63 11.57 -0.03
C ASN A 81 14.04 10.48 0.96
N ILE A 82 14.68 9.39 0.50
CA ILE A 82 15.22 8.36 1.38
C ILE A 82 16.33 8.93 2.27
N GLU A 83 17.19 9.82 1.75
CA GLU A 83 18.25 10.43 2.56
C GLU A 83 17.68 11.26 3.72
N LYS A 84 16.60 12.02 3.48
CA LYS A 84 15.91 12.81 4.52
C LYS A 84 15.37 11.95 5.67
N LEU A 85 15.07 10.67 5.45
CA LEU A 85 14.56 9.78 6.50
C LEU A 85 15.56 9.59 7.66
N LYS A 86 16.84 9.86 7.42
CA LYS A 86 17.88 9.85 8.46
C LYS A 86 17.71 10.99 9.46
N ASP A 87 17.06 12.09 9.07
CA ASP A 87 16.83 13.25 9.93
C ASP A 87 15.73 12.94 10.95
N GLY A 88 15.99 13.26 12.22
CA GLY A 88 15.07 12.98 13.34
C GLY A 88 13.69 13.65 13.21
N ASP A 89 13.60 14.72 12.43
CA ASP A 89 12.40 15.54 12.22
C ASP A 89 11.75 15.34 10.84
N THR A 90 12.16 14.32 10.07
CA THR A 90 11.46 13.89 8.86
C THR A 90 10.42 12.82 9.19
N PHE A 91 9.19 13.02 8.71
CA PHE A 91 8.06 12.12 8.88
C PHE A 91 7.66 11.46 7.56
N VAL A 92 6.83 10.42 7.65
CA VAL A 92 6.35 9.67 6.50
C VAL A 92 4.85 9.85 6.36
N ILE A 93 4.40 10.17 5.15
CA ILE A 93 3.01 9.92 4.75
C ILE A 93 2.99 8.56 4.05
N ILE A 94 2.25 7.61 4.62
CA ILE A 94 2.20 6.23 4.14
C ILE A 94 0.76 5.78 3.90
N GLY A 95 0.61 4.97 2.87
CA GLY A 95 -0.56 4.13 2.63
C GLY A 95 -0.11 2.95 1.78
N GLY A 96 -0.96 1.93 1.64
CA GLY A 96 -0.56 0.71 0.96
C GLY A 96 -1.68 0.02 0.21
N GLN A 97 -1.26 -0.95 -0.60
CA GLN A 97 -2.09 -1.97 -1.21
C GLN A 97 -1.23 -3.18 -1.60
N GLN A 98 -1.90 -4.31 -1.80
CA GLN A 98 -1.36 -5.51 -2.42
C GLN A 98 -0.80 -5.23 -3.84
N PRO A 99 0.27 -5.93 -4.27
CA PRO A 99 0.91 -5.77 -5.58
C PRO A 99 0.09 -6.39 -6.71
N GLY A 100 -0.98 -5.70 -7.13
CA GLY A 100 -1.82 -6.18 -8.22
C GLY A 100 -1.06 -6.30 -9.54
N LEU A 101 -1.37 -7.35 -10.31
CA LEU A 101 -0.84 -7.56 -11.65
C LEU A 101 -0.98 -6.30 -12.52
N PHE A 102 0.07 -5.96 -13.27
CA PHE A 102 0.13 -4.78 -14.16
C PHE A 102 -0.24 -3.44 -13.50
N GLY A 103 0.01 -3.29 -12.19
CA GLY A 103 -0.32 -2.08 -11.43
C GLY A 103 -1.66 -2.16 -10.68
N GLY A 104 -2.43 -3.23 -10.89
CA GLY A 104 -3.66 -3.55 -10.16
C GLY A 104 -4.81 -2.58 -10.44
N ALA A 105 -5.73 -2.51 -9.48
CA ALA A 105 -6.92 -1.67 -9.61
C ALA A 105 -6.58 -0.17 -9.55
N LEU A 106 -7.34 0.65 -10.27
CA LEU A 106 -7.10 2.09 -10.42
C LEU A 106 -7.04 2.86 -9.08
N TYR A 107 -7.73 2.37 -8.04
CA TYR A 107 -7.66 3.02 -6.72
C TYR A 107 -6.25 2.98 -6.11
N ILE A 108 -5.37 2.07 -6.53
CA ILE A 108 -3.95 2.06 -6.13
C ILE A 108 -3.25 3.34 -6.59
N ILE A 109 -3.48 3.74 -7.84
CA ILE A 109 -2.96 4.99 -8.42
C ILE A 109 -3.51 6.19 -7.62
N TYR A 110 -4.81 6.19 -7.29
CA TYR A 110 -5.41 7.26 -6.47
C TYR A 110 -4.84 7.31 -5.05
N LYS A 111 -4.60 6.17 -4.40
CA LYS A 111 -3.93 6.11 -3.09
C LYS A 111 -2.53 6.73 -3.16
N ILE A 112 -1.75 6.37 -4.17
CA ILE A 112 -0.39 6.91 -4.37
C ILE A 112 -0.42 8.43 -4.63
N ILE A 113 -1.31 8.90 -5.51
CA ILE A 113 -1.50 10.34 -5.74
C ILE A 113 -1.85 11.04 -4.42
N SER A 114 -2.72 10.45 -3.60
CA SER A 114 -3.13 11.00 -2.31
C SER A 114 -1.96 11.12 -1.34
N ILE A 115 -1.14 10.06 -1.23
CA ILE A 115 0.10 10.04 -0.43
C ILE A 115 1.06 11.16 -0.87
N ILE A 116 1.32 11.26 -2.18
CA ILE A 116 2.21 12.28 -2.75
C ILE A 116 1.68 13.69 -2.50
N LYS A 117 0.39 13.92 -2.79
CA LYS A 117 -0.25 15.23 -2.63
C LYS A 117 -0.29 15.67 -1.17
N LEU A 118 -0.60 14.76 -0.24
CA LEU A 118 -0.60 15.06 1.18
C LEU A 118 0.81 15.35 1.68
N SER A 119 1.83 14.60 1.24
CA SER A 119 3.22 14.91 1.57
C SER A 119 3.64 16.29 1.06
N ILE A 120 3.30 16.64 -0.18
CA ILE A 120 3.58 17.98 -0.74
C ILE A 120 2.87 19.06 0.08
N PHE A 121 1.61 18.85 0.44
CA PHE A 121 0.81 19.78 1.24
C PHE A 121 1.43 20.00 2.63
N CYS A 122 1.80 18.93 3.33
CA CYS A 122 2.45 19.04 4.65
C CYS A 122 3.78 19.81 4.58
N ASN A 123 4.60 19.57 3.54
CA ASN A 123 5.86 20.30 3.38
C ASN A 123 5.62 21.79 3.08
N LYS A 124 4.72 22.11 2.13
CA LYS A 124 4.52 23.48 1.64
C LYS A 124 3.68 24.35 2.57
N GLU A 125 2.56 23.82 3.05
CA GLU A 125 1.54 24.60 3.76
C GLU A 125 1.68 24.49 5.29
N MET A 126 2.27 23.40 5.80
CA MET A 126 2.38 23.17 7.25
C MET A 126 3.80 23.30 7.79
N GLY A 127 4.81 23.36 6.91
CA GLY A 127 6.23 23.36 7.29
C GLY A 127 6.68 22.03 7.94
N ILE A 128 5.96 20.94 7.72
CA ILE A 128 6.30 19.62 8.25
C ILE A 128 7.11 18.86 7.18
N LYS A 129 8.35 18.48 7.52
CA LYS A 129 9.19 17.67 6.64
C LYS A 129 8.57 16.28 6.49
N THR A 130 8.03 15.99 5.31
CA THR A 130 7.46 14.67 5.03
C THR A 130 8.00 14.09 3.73
N VAL A 131 7.98 12.75 3.63
CA VAL A 131 8.22 12.03 2.38
C VAL A 131 7.08 11.05 2.07
N PRO A 132 6.77 10.81 0.78
CA PRO A 132 5.73 9.88 0.37
C PRO A 132 6.24 8.43 0.31
N VAL A 133 5.59 7.53 1.04
CA VAL A 133 5.92 6.10 1.06
C VAL A 133 4.69 5.29 0.66
N PHE A 134 4.86 4.34 -0.25
CA PHE A 134 3.84 3.35 -0.58
C PHE A 134 4.23 1.99 0.00
N TRP A 135 3.39 1.44 0.87
CA TRP A 135 3.52 0.10 1.43
C TRP A 135 3.00 -0.92 0.42
N ASN A 136 3.91 -1.64 -0.22
CA ASN A 136 3.59 -2.75 -1.09
C ASN A 136 3.34 -3.98 -0.19
N ALA A 137 2.08 -4.36 0.02
CA ALA A 137 1.70 -5.37 1.01
C ALA A 137 2.05 -6.80 0.54
N THR A 138 3.34 -7.13 0.52
CA THR A 138 3.87 -8.42 0.03
C THR A 138 3.78 -9.55 1.06
N ASP A 139 3.36 -9.23 2.27
CA ASP A 139 3.18 -10.12 3.43
C ASP A 139 1.83 -10.85 3.45
N ASP A 140 0.90 -10.44 2.59
CA ASP A 140 -0.35 -11.15 2.33
C ASP A 140 -0.12 -12.37 1.40
N SER A 141 -1.11 -13.26 1.32
CA SER A 141 -1.07 -14.52 0.57
C SER A 141 -2.32 -14.79 -0.27
N ASN A 142 -3.28 -13.86 -0.33
CA ASN A 142 -4.49 -14.06 -1.12
C ASN A 142 -4.23 -13.88 -2.63
N PHE A 143 -3.68 -14.89 -3.30
CA PHE A 143 -3.29 -14.79 -4.71
C PHE A 143 -4.41 -14.28 -5.63
N SER A 144 -5.66 -14.64 -5.36
CA SER A 144 -6.82 -14.21 -6.16
C SER A 144 -7.05 -12.69 -6.19
N ALA A 145 -6.51 -11.97 -5.20
CA ALA A 145 -6.61 -10.51 -5.13
C ALA A 145 -5.59 -9.78 -6.02
N VAL A 146 -4.50 -10.45 -6.43
CA VAL A 146 -3.41 -9.83 -7.18
C VAL A 146 -3.14 -10.45 -8.54
N ASN A 147 -3.66 -11.65 -8.82
CA ASN A 147 -3.30 -12.41 -10.02
C ASN A 147 -4.00 -11.97 -11.31
N SER A 148 -4.78 -10.89 -11.28
CA SER A 148 -5.63 -10.56 -12.41
C SER A 148 -5.96 -9.09 -12.58
N VAL A 149 -6.26 -8.73 -13.82
CA VAL A 149 -6.70 -7.39 -14.23
C VAL A 149 -7.94 -7.53 -15.11
N GLY A 150 -9.02 -6.87 -14.70
CA GLY A 150 -10.24 -6.75 -15.51
C GLY A 150 -10.19 -5.52 -16.41
N LEU A 151 -10.59 -5.67 -17.66
CA LEU A 151 -10.71 -4.59 -18.64
C LEU A 151 -12.19 -4.36 -18.96
N GLY A 152 -12.68 -3.13 -18.79
CA GLY A 152 -13.98 -2.73 -19.37
C GLY A 152 -14.71 -1.60 -18.64
N PRO A 153 -15.73 -1.00 -19.28
CA PRO A 153 -16.64 -0.08 -18.62
C PRO A 153 -17.58 -0.84 -17.68
N MET A 154 -18.09 -0.19 -16.63
CA MET A 154 -19.04 -0.79 -15.71
C MET A 154 -20.29 -1.26 -16.48
N GLY A 155 -20.52 -2.58 -16.62
CA GLY A 155 -21.81 -3.10 -17.15
C GLY A 155 -21.84 -4.37 -18.01
N GLY A 156 -20.84 -5.26 -18.00
CA GLY A 156 -20.89 -6.55 -18.72
C GLY A 156 -19.87 -7.59 -18.20
N SER A 157 -19.84 -8.80 -18.77
CA SER A 157 -18.81 -9.80 -18.46
C SER A 157 -17.44 -9.30 -18.96
N LEU A 158 -16.62 -8.83 -18.04
CA LEU A 158 -15.36 -8.17 -18.34
C LEU A 158 -14.32 -9.18 -18.86
N PRO A 159 -13.69 -8.95 -20.02
CA PRO A 159 -12.46 -9.66 -20.35
C PRO A 159 -11.44 -9.42 -19.23
N LYS A 160 -10.84 -10.51 -18.76
CA LYS A 160 -9.96 -10.53 -17.60
C LYS A 160 -8.69 -11.27 -17.97
N ILE A 161 -7.55 -10.63 -17.75
CA ILE A 161 -6.25 -11.32 -17.80
C ILE A 161 -5.98 -11.86 -16.41
N THR A 162 -5.68 -13.15 -16.34
CA THR A 162 -5.38 -13.86 -15.10
C THR A 162 -4.09 -14.66 -15.27
N ILE A 163 -3.27 -14.66 -14.23
CA ILE A 163 -2.17 -15.61 -14.02
C ILE A 163 -2.75 -16.79 -13.25
N GLU A 164 -2.80 -17.94 -13.91
CA GLU A 164 -3.26 -19.18 -13.30
C GLU A 164 -2.10 -19.87 -12.56
N PRO A 165 -2.27 -20.27 -11.28
CA PRO A 165 -1.17 -20.84 -10.48
C PRO A 165 -0.49 -22.03 -11.18
N GLN A 166 -1.26 -22.94 -11.76
CA GLN A 166 -0.71 -24.13 -12.42
C GLN A 166 0.14 -23.77 -13.64
N GLN A 167 -0.27 -22.76 -14.40
CA GLN A 167 0.48 -22.30 -15.59
C GLN A 167 1.73 -21.50 -15.20
N ALA A 168 1.71 -20.88 -14.02
CA ALA A 168 2.84 -20.15 -13.46
C ALA A 168 3.76 -21.03 -12.59
N ASN A 169 3.53 -22.35 -12.50
CA ASN A 169 4.23 -23.27 -11.59
C ASN A 169 4.20 -22.81 -10.11
N LEU A 170 3.10 -22.18 -9.69
CA LEU A 170 2.88 -21.73 -8.32
C LEU A 170 2.02 -22.74 -7.56
N ALA A 171 2.26 -22.86 -6.26
CA ALA A 171 1.35 -23.62 -5.39
C ALA A 171 -0.04 -22.96 -5.38
N SER A 172 -1.08 -23.78 -5.26
CA SER A 172 -2.47 -23.34 -5.42
C SER A 172 -3.00 -22.53 -4.24
N LYS A 173 -2.36 -22.59 -3.06
CA LYS A 173 -2.76 -21.86 -1.84
C LYS A 173 -1.54 -21.55 -0.96
N GLY A 174 -1.68 -20.50 -0.14
CA GLY A 174 -0.77 -20.22 0.98
C GLY A 174 0.58 -19.60 0.61
N VAL A 175 0.82 -19.26 -0.65
CA VAL A 175 2.07 -18.60 -1.06
C VAL A 175 1.95 -17.11 -0.76
N ARG A 176 2.87 -16.60 0.06
CA ARG A 176 3.00 -15.15 0.29
C ARG A 176 3.36 -14.46 -1.01
N TYR A 177 2.87 -13.23 -1.21
CA TYR A 177 3.20 -12.49 -2.43
C TYR A 177 4.71 -12.29 -2.60
N SER A 178 5.44 -12.17 -1.49
CA SER A 178 6.89 -12.08 -1.47
C SER A 178 7.61 -13.28 -2.08
N GLU A 179 6.92 -14.40 -2.25
CA GLU A 179 7.45 -15.67 -2.77
C GLU A 179 6.86 -16.04 -4.14
N LEU A 180 6.11 -15.12 -4.77
CA LEU A 180 5.55 -15.34 -6.10
C LEU A 180 6.59 -15.04 -7.18
N TYR A 181 7.25 -16.08 -7.66
CA TYR A 181 8.17 -16.03 -8.80
C TYR A 181 7.51 -16.61 -10.04
N ILE A 182 7.61 -15.89 -11.15
CA ILE A 182 6.97 -16.23 -12.43
C ILE A 182 8.01 -16.09 -13.53
N LYS A 183 8.04 -17.03 -14.47
CA LYS A 183 8.93 -16.96 -15.63
C LYS A 183 8.64 -15.71 -16.46
N LYS A 184 9.68 -14.96 -16.81
CA LYS A 184 9.59 -13.71 -17.58
C LYS A 184 8.81 -13.92 -18.89
N GLU A 185 9.02 -15.04 -19.57
CA GLU A 185 8.35 -15.38 -20.83
C GLU A 185 6.84 -15.49 -20.67
N TYR A 186 6.37 -15.99 -19.53
CA TYR A 186 4.94 -16.08 -19.24
C TYR A 186 4.34 -14.70 -18.93
N ILE A 187 5.05 -13.83 -18.21
CA ILE A 187 4.59 -12.44 -18.03
C ILE A 187 4.56 -11.71 -19.37
N TYR A 188 5.56 -11.92 -20.22
CA TYR A 188 5.62 -11.37 -21.57
C TYR A 188 4.39 -11.76 -22.39
N SER A 189 4.01 -13.05 -22.39
CA SER A 189 2.80 -13.49 -23.10
C SER A 189 1.54 -12.85 -22.52
N LYS A 190 1.46 -12.67 -21.20
CA LYS A 190 0.32 -11.99 -20.57
C LYS A 190 0.24 -10.50 -20.87
N ILE A 191 1.37 -9.82 -21.10
CA ILE A 191 1.38 -8.44 -21.60
C ILE A 191 0.79 -8.42 -23.03
N LYS A 192 1.18 -9.36 -23.90
CA LYS A 192 0.61 -9.50 -25.25
C LYS A 192 -0.89 -9.79 -25.23
N ASP A 193 -1.34 -10.68 -24.35
CA ASP A 193 -2.77 -10.97 -24.17
C ASP A 193 -3.52 -9.69 -23.76
N LEU A 194 -2.98 -8.93 -22.79
CA LEU A 194 -3.58 -7.68 -22.32
C LEU A 194 -3.69 -6.64 -23.44
N THR A 195 -2.59 -6.36 -24.15
CA THR A 195 -2.57 -5.33 -25.20
C THR A 195 -3.41 -5.72 -26.41
N GLY A 196 -3.51 -7.02 -26.71
CA GLY A 196 -4.38 -7.55 -27.76
C GLY A 196 -5.88 -7.40 -27.48
N LEU A 197 -6.29 -7.30 -26.21
CA LEU A 197 -7.69 -7.08 -25.81
C LEU A 197 -8.11 -5.60 -25.87
N LEU A 198 -7.14 -4.67 -25.85
CA LEU A 198 -7.41 -3.25 -25.84
C LEU A 198 -7.69 -2.73 -27.26
N LEU A 199 -8.54 -1.70 -27.36
CA LEU A 199 -8.68 -0.95 -28.60
C LEU A 199 -7.33 -0.31 -28.97
N LYS A 200 -6.91 -0.50 -30.22
CA LYS A 200 -5.69 0.12 -30.72
C LYS A 200 -5.88 1.62 -30.86
N THR A 201 -4.95 2.37 -30.29
CA THR A 201 -4.86 3.83 -30.32
C THR A 201 -3.43 4.23 -30.64
N GLU A 202 -3.18 5.52 -30.88
CA GLU A 202 -1.83 6.05 -31.04
C GLU A 202 -0.91 5.82 -29.82
N TYR A 203 -1.48 5.54 -28.63
CA TYR A 203 -0.73 5.27 -27.40
C TYR A 203 -0.41 3.78 -27.18
N THR A 204 -1.03 2.87 -27.93
CA THR A 204 -0.92 1.43 -27.66
C THR A 204 0.52 0.92 -27.71
N GLU A 205 1.31 1.37 -28.70
CA GLU A 205 2.72 0.97 -28.83
C GLU A 205 3.58 1.49 -27.68
N GLU A 206 3.31 2.72 -27.20
CA GLU A 206 4.05 3.31 -26.08
C GLU A 206 3.74 2.59 -24.76
N VAL A 207 2.47 2.28 -24.50
CA VAL A 207 2.05 1.54 -23.30
C VAL A 207 2.63 0.12 -23.32
N GLU A 208 2.60 -0.56 -24.47
CA GLU A 208 3.17 -1.89 -24.61
C GLU A 208 4.69 -1.87 -24.36
N ARG A 209 5.39 -0.92 -24.98
CA ARG A 209 6.84 -0.73 -24.78
C ARG A 209 7.16 -0.44 -23.32
N PHE A 210 6.39 0.43 -22.67
CA PHE A 210 6.56 0.73 -21.24
C PHE A 210 6.49 -0.55 -20.37
N MET A 211 5.52 -1.44 -20.64
CA MET A 211 5.37 -2.67 -19.87
C MET A 211 6.53 -3.64 -20.10
N PHE A 212 6.98 -3.79 -21.35
CA PHE A 212 8.15 -4.61 -21.67
C PHE A 212 9.44 -4.04 -21.10
N ASP A 213 9.67 -2.74 -21.19
CA ASP A 213 10.83 -2.08 -20.60
C ASP A 213 10.89 -2.29 -19.08
N CYS A 214 9.74 -2.28 -18.40
CA CYS A 214 9.68 -2.61 -16.97
C CYS A 214 10.03 -4.09 -16.70
N LEU A 215 9.56 -5.00 -17.55
CA LEU A 215 9.81 -6.44 -17.42
C LEU A 215 11.27 -6.80 -17.71
N GLU A 216 11.90 -6.16 -18.69
CA GLU A 216 13.27 -6.46 -19.10
C GLU A 216 14.33 -6.10 -18.04
N MET A 217 14.01 -5.16 -17.16
CA MET A 217 14.88 -4.76 -16.05
C MET A 217 14.93 -5.79 -14.91
N LEU A 218 14.11 -6.84 -14.98
CA LEU A 218 13.99 -7.87 -13.97
C LEU A 218 14.69 -9.18 -14.40
N PRO A 219 15.07 -10.05 -13.45
CA PRO A 219 15.66 -11.37 -13.75
C PRO A 219 14.68 -12.29 -14.50
N GLN A 220 15.15 -13.45 -14.96
CA GLN A 220 14.31 -14.43 -15.66
C GLN A 220 13.20 -15.01 -14.76
N ASP A 221 13.51 -15.23 -13.48
CA ASP A 221 12.53 -15.56 -12.45
C ASP A 221 12.05 -14.27 -11.79
N VAL A 222 10.95 -13.74 -12.31
CA VAL A 222 10.41 -12.45 -11.91
C VAL A 222 9.57 -12.60 -10.65
N ARG A 223 9.97 -11.90 -9.59
CA ARG A 223 9.13 -11.71 -8.41
C ARG A 223 7.99 -10.74 -8.74
N LEU A 224 6.74 -11.18 -8.69
CA LEU A 224 5.57 -10.38 -9.10
C LEU A 224 5.48 -9.02 -8.36
N PRO A 225 5.69 -8.94 -7.04
CA PRO A 225 5.78 -7.64 -6.35
C PRO A 225 6.88 -6.69 -6.83
N ASP A 226 8.01 -7.21 -7.33
CA ASP A 226 9.08 -6.38 -7.87
C ASP A 226 8.66 -5.76 -9.20
N PHE A 227 7.97 -6.53 -10.05
CA PHE A 227 7.40 -6.02 -11.29
C PHE A 227 6.37 -4.92 -11.04
N PHE A 228 5.47 -5.12 -10.08
CA PHE A 228 4.56 -4.08 -9.63
C PHE A 228 5.33 -2.83 -9.14
N SER A 229 6.33 -3.02 -8.29
CA SER A 229 7.13 -1.91 -7.73
C SER A 229 7.86 -1.13 -8.81
N PHE A 230 8.36 -1.80 -9.85
CA PHE A 230 9.03 -1.18 -10.99
C PHE A 230 8.06 -0.31 -11.81
N ILE A 231 6.89 -0.85 -12.15
CA ILE A 231 5.83 -0.11 -12.86
C ILE A 231 5.46 1.16 -12.10
N ILE A 232 5.13 1.03 -10.81
CA ILE A 232 4.72 2.15 -9.97
C ILE A 232 5.85 3.18 -9.83
N THR A 233 7.09 2.73 -9.62
CA THR A 233 8.25 3.60 -9.52
C THR A 233 8.46 4.42 -10.80
N LYS A 234 8.26 3.81 -11.98
CA LYS A 234 8.38 4.52 -13.26
C LYS A 234 7.25 5.54 -13.46
N ILE A 235 5.99 5.16 -13.22
CA ILE A 235 4.82 6.05 -13.33
C ILE A 235 4.99 7.30 -12.44
N PHE A 236 5.50 7.12 -11.21
CA PHE A 236 5.64 8.19 -10.22
C PHE A 236 7.06 8.74 -10.06
N SER A 237 7.96 8.45 -11.00
CA SER A 237 9.39 8.78 -10.93
C SER A 237 9.69 10.26 -10.64
N LYS A 238 8.88 11.18 -11.17
CA LYS A 238 9.01 12.63 -10.96
C LYS A 238 8.63 13.11 -9.55
N TYR A 239 8.00 12.26 -8.74
CA TYR A 239 7.42 12.63 -7.45
C TYR A 239 8.24 12.15 -6.24
N GLY A 240 9.24 11.30 -6.45
CA GLY A 240 10.10 10.82 -5.38
C GLY A 240 9.38 9.87 -4.42
N LEU A 241 8.42 9.10 -4.94
CA LEU A 241 7.75 8.04 -4.21
C LEU A 241 8.78 6.99 -3.76
N ILE A 242 8.66 6.55 -2.50
CA ILE A 242 9.45 5.45 -1.94
C ILE A 242 8.54 4.23 -1.83
N ILE A 243 8.98 3.09 -2.38
CA ILE A 243 8.29 1.81 -2.18
C ILE A 243 8.89 1.11 -0.96
N LEU A 244 8.02 0.62 -0.07
CA LEU A 244 8.39 -0.20 1.08
C LEU A 244 7.80 -1.60 0.87
N ASP A 245 8.67 -2.61 0.85
CA ASP A 245 8.32 -4.03 0.87
C ASP A 245 8.54 -4.58 2.28
N PRO A 246 7.48 -4.97 3.01
CA PRO A 246 7.57 -5.37 4.42
C PRO A 246 8.14 -6.77 4.63
N CYS A 247 8.30 -7.56 3.56
CA CYS A 247 8.89 -8.90 3.61
C CYS A 247 10.41 -8.90 3.41
N LEU A 248 11.04 -7.74 3.20
CA LEU A 248 12.50 -7.68 3.16
C LEU A 248 13.08 -8.19 4.50
N PRO A 249 14.04 -9.15 4.47
CA PRO A 249 14.55 -9.78 5.68
C PRO A 249 15.08 -8.80 6.72
N GLU A 250 15.65 -7.69 6.29
CA GLU A 250 16.17 -6.64 7.17
C GLU A 250 15.05 -5.96 7.96
N PHE A 251 13.89 -5.70 7.35
CA PHE A 251 12.74 -5.16 8.08
C PHE A 251 12.14 -6.18 9.04
N LYS A 252 12.06 -7.45 8.63
CA LYS A 252 11.59 -8.52 9.53
C LYS A 252 12.48 -8.66 10.76
N LYS A 253 13.80 -8.53 10.61
CA LYS A 253 14.74 -8.49 11.74
C LYS A 253 14.52 -7.27 12.64
N MET A 254 14.32 -6.09 12.06
CA MET A 254 14.04 -4.86 12.83
C MET A 254 12.69 -4.90 13.56
N ALA A 255 11.74 -5.69 13.08
CA ALA A 255 10.42 -5.85 13.69
C ALA A 255 10.35 -6.95 14.76
N LEU A 256 11.47 -7.63 15.07
CA LEU A 256 11.49 -8.75 16.01
C LEU A 256 10.96 -8.38 17.40
N ASP A 257 11.42 -7.25 17.95
CA ASP A 257 10.97 -6.79 19.27
C ASP A 257 9.45 -6.51 19.29
N GLN A 258 8.91 -5.98 18.18
CA GLN A 258 7.47 -5.77 18.05
C GLN A 258 6.72 -7.10 17.97
N ALA A 259 7.24 -8.08 17.23
CA ALA A 259 6.63 -9.41 17.14
C ALA A 259 6.62 -10.13 18.50
N ILE A 260 7.72 -10.03 19.27
CA ILE A 260 7.79 -10.55 20.64
C ILE A 260 6.74 -9.86 21.51
N PHE A 261 6.67 -8.52 21.47
CA PHE A 261 5.68 -7.75 22.20
C PHE A 261 4.25 -8.20 21.84
N ASP A 262 3.93 -8.34 20.56
CA ASP A 262 2.59 -8.75 20.11
C ASP A 262 2.24 -10.16 20.59
N ILE A 263 3.21 -11.09 20.62
CA ILE A 263 3.02 -12.46 21.14
C ILE A 263 2.81 -12.44 22.66
N GLU A 264 3.64 -11.71 23.41
CA GLU A 264 3.56 -11.64 24.87
C GLU A 264 2.27 -10.95 25.34
N ASN A 265 1.73 -10.02 24.54
CA ASN A 265 0.57 -9.19 24.88
C ASN A 265 -0.69 -9.55 24.06
N HIS A 266 -0.72 -10.70 23.38
CA HIS A 266 -1.80 -11.07 22.45
C HIS A 266 -3.20 -11.03 23.09
N GLU A 267 -3.33 -11.46 24.36
CA GLU A 267 -4.62 -11.44 25.08
C GLU A 267 -5.14 -10.01 25.31
N GLU A 268 -4.26 -9.07 25.68
CA GLU A 268 -4.63 -7.67 25.88
C GLU A 268 -5.01 -7.00 24.55
N ILE A 269 -4.23 -7.26 23.50
CA ILE A 269 -4.50 -6.77 22.14
C ILE A 269 -5.85 -7.30 21.66
N LYS A 270 -6.10 -8.61 21.80
CA LYS A 270 -7.35 -9.27 21.44
C LYS A 270 -8.54 -8.68 22.21
N LYS A 271 -8.39 -8.50 23.53
CA LYS A 271 -9.41 -7.85 24.36
C LYS A 271 -9.74 -6.45 23.86
N GLY A 272 -8.72 -5.64 23.55
CA GLY A 272 -8.89 -4.30 23.00
C GLY A 272 -9.66 -4.29 21.66
N ILE A 273 -9.35 -5.24 20.77
CA ILE A 273 -10.08 -5.38 19.49
C ILE A 273 -11.55 -5.75 19.76
N ILE A 274 -11.82 -6.75 20.61
CA ILE A 274 -13.19 -7.20 20.92
C ILE A 274 -14.01 -6.08 21.57
N GLU A 275 -13.45 -5.39 22.55
CA GLU A 275 -14.12 -4.29 23.25
C GLU A 275 -14.44 -3.13 22.30
N ASN A 276 -13.51 -2.76 21.43
CA ASN A 276 -13.74 -1.70 20.45
C ASN A 276 -14.76 -2.12 19.38
N SER A 277 -14.74 -3.38 18.91
CA SER A 277 -15.77 -3.90 18.01
C SER A 277 -17.16 -3.85 18.64
N LYS A 278 -17.31 -4.28 19.90
CA LYS A 278 -18.57 -4.18 20.65
C LYS A 278 -19.03 -2.73 20.81
N LEU A 279 -18.12 -1.81 21.11
CA LEU A 279 -18.42 -0.38 21.25
C LEU A 279 -18.89 0.26 19.93
N LEU A 280 -18.29 -0.11 18.81
CA LEU A 280 -18.72 0.38 17.50
C LEU A 280 -20.08 -0.19 17.12
N SER A 281 -20.31 -1.48 17.34
CA SER A 281 -21.60 -2.13 17.09
C SER A 281 -22.72 -1.58 17.97
N SER A 282 -22.47 -1.27 19.25
CA SER A 282 -23.46 -0.65 20.13
C SER A 282 -23.86 0.77 19.70
N LYS A 283 -23.05 1.41 18.85
CA LYS A 283 -23.33 2.72 18.23
C LYS A 283 -23.95 2.61 16.83
N GLY A 284 -24.26 1.39 16.37
CA GLY A 284 -24.87 1.15 15.06
C GLY A 284 -23.88 1.08 13.88
N TYR A 285 -22.57 0.96 14.15
CA TYR A 285 -21.56 0.75 13.10
C TYR A 285 -21.31 -0.76 12.88
N HIS A 286 -21.09 -1.15 11.62
CA HIS A 286 -20.70 -2.52 11.28
C HIS A 286 -19.38 -2.95 11.96
N ASN A 287 -19.27 -4.25 12.26
CA ASN A 287 -18.02 -4.82 12.76
C ASN A 287 -16.91 -4.71 11.70
N GLN A 288 -15.70 -4.33 12.10
CA GLN A 288 -14.56 -4.14 11.19
C GLN A 288 -13.72 -5.40 11.00
N LEU A 289 -13.63 -6.21 12.05
CA LEU A 289 -12.75 -7.38 12.12
C LEU A 289 -13.50 -8.53 12.80
N GLU A 290 -13.50 -9.69 12.15
CA GLU A 290 -13.91 -10.94 12.77
C GLU A 290 -12.64 -11.64 13.27
N LEU A 291 -12.53 -11.82 14.58
CA LEU A 291 -11.42 -12.54 15.18
C LEU A 291 -11.79 -14.00 15.34
N GLU A 292 -10.88 -14.89 14.95
CA GLU A 292 -10.97 -16.29 15.32
C GLU A 292 -10.66 -16.44 16.82
N GLU A 293 -11.38 -17.34 17.49
CA GLU A 293 -11.37 -17.47 18.95
C GLU A 293 -9.98 -17.85 19.50
N ASP A 294 -9.16 -18.55 18.71
CA ASP A 294 -7.82 -19.01 19.09
C ASP A 294 -6.68 -18.33 18.29
N ALA A 295 -6.96 -17.24 17.57
CA ALA A 295 -5.95 -16.55 16.77
C ALA A 295 -5.08 -15.59 17.59
N MET A 296 -3.76 -15.72 17.44
CA MET A 296 -2.76 -14.79 17.99
C MET A 296 -2.47 -13.59 17.07
N ASN A 297 -3.21 -13.45 15.95
CA ASN A 297 -3.07 -12.36 14.98
C ASN A 297 -1.69 -12.23 14.31
N PHE A 298 -0.93 -13.32 14.19
CA PHE A 298 0.29 -13.38 13.39
C PHE A 298 0.34 -14.65 12.51
N TYR A 299 1.23 -14.64 11.50
CA TYR A 299 1.43 -15.74 10.57
C TYR A 299 2.90 -16.16 10.54
N ILE A 300 3.18 -17.47 10.45
CA ILE A 300 4.52 -18.05 10.35
C ILE A 300 4.87 -18.31 8.89
#